data_AF-A0A966Q2J2-F1
#
_entry.id   AF-A0A966Q2J2-F1
#
_cell.length_a   1.000
_cell.length_b   1.000
_cell.length_c   1.000
_cell.angle_alpha   90.00
_cell.angle_beta   90.00
_cell.angle_gamma   90.00
#
_symmetry.space_group_name_H-M   'P 1'
#
loop_
_entity.id
_entity.type
_entity.pdbx_description
1 polymer ?
#
loop_
_entity_poly.entity_id
_entity_poly.type
_entity_poly.pdbx_seq_one_letter_code
_entity_poly.pdbx_strand_id
1 'polypeptide(L)'
;IFSLVQNAFMKQSLKLASGIESQTSKLSPIKTRGVKQAGFLVLWQTSMPSVLVETGFLTNPTDRISLKSNDGQQKIALGIFKAVRDYKNSLELLNSANGK
;
A
#
# COMPACT_ATOMS: atom_id res chain seq x y z
N ILE A 1 3.04 -17.13 -20.40
CA ILE A 1 2.69 -17.50 -19.00
C ILE A 1 3.35 -16.54 -17.99
N PHE A 2 4.68 -16.37 -17.99
CA PHE A 2 5.40 -15.43 -17.11
C PHE A 2 4.85 -13.99 -17.14
N SER A 3 4.63 -13.43 -18.34
CA SER A 3 4.06 -12.08 -18.52
C SER A 3 2.63 -11.93 -17.98
N LEU A 4 1.79 -12.97 -18.05
CA LEU A 4 0.40 -12.91 -17.56
C LEU A 4 0.35 -12.89 -16.03
N VAL A 5 1.16 -13.72 -15.38
CA VAL A 5 1.28 -13.77 -13.92
C VAL A 5 1.86 -12.45 -13.38
N GLN A 6 2.90 -11.93 -14.03
CA GLN A 6 3.48 -10.63 -13.67
C GLN A 6 2.44 -9.49 -13.80
N ASN A 7 1.65 -9.50 -14.87
CA ASN A 7 0.56 -8.53 -15.06
C ASN A 7 -0.55 -8.67 -14.01
N ALA A 8 -0.89 -9.90 -13.59
CA ALA A 8 -1.88 -10.13 -12.54
C ALA A 8 -1.41 -9.61 -11.18
N PHE A 9 -0.17 -9.90 -10.79
CA PHE A 9 0.42 -9.35 -9.56
C PHE A 9 0.59 -7.84 -9.61
N MET A 10 0.87 -7.26 -10.78
CA MET A 10 0.91 -5.81 -10.95
C MET A 10 -0.46 -5.17 -10.67
N LYS A 11 -1.54 -5.71 -11.25
CA LYS A 11 -2.91 -5.21 -10.98
C LYS A 11 -3.28 -5.33 -9.50
N GLN A 12 -2.94 -6.45 -8.88
CA GLN A 12 -3.17 -6.67 -7.45
C GLN A 12 -2.35 -5.71 -6.58
N SER A 13 -1.09 -5.43 -6.96
CA SER A 13 -0.21 -4.46 -6.29
C SER A 13 -0.78 -3.06 -6.38
N LEU A 14 -1.31 -2.65 -7.55
CA LEU A 14 -2.00 -1.36 -7.71
C LEU A 14 -3.25 -1.27 -6.82
N LYS A 15 -4.05 -2.33 -6.74
CA LYS A 15 -5.22 -2.36 -5.84
C LYS A 15 -4.82 -2.18 -4.38
N LEU A 16 -3.78 -2.91 -3.94
CA LEU A 16 -3.24 -2.78 -2.58
C LEU A 16 -2.68 -1.38 -2.33
N ALA A 17 -1.88 -0.84 -3.26
CA ALA A 17 -1.29 0.50 -3.16
C ALA A 17 -2.36 1.58 -3.04
N SER A 18 -3.41 1.53 -3.87
CA SER A 18 -4.53 2.49 -3.80
C SER A 18 -5.30 2.37 -2.48
N GLY A 19 -5.45 1.16 -1.94
CA GLY A 19 -6.03 0.95 -0.62
C GLY A 19 -5.20 1.61 0.49
N ILE A 20 -3.88 1.41 0.47
CA ILE A 20 -2.95 2.02 1.44
C ILE A 20 -2.99 3.54 1.32
N GLU A 21 -2.93 4.08 0.11
CA GLU A 21 -3.00 5.51 -0.17
C GLU A 21 -4.30 6.12 0.38
N SER A 22 -5.43 5.48 0.15
CA SER A 22 -6.74 5.94 0.63
C SER A 22 -6.87 5.87 2.15
N GLN A 23 -6.34 4.82 2.80
CA GLN A 23 -6.42 4.69 4.26
C GLN A 23 -5.45 5.64 4.97
N THR A 24 -4.23 5.77 4.45
CA THR A 24 -3.20 6.66 5.02
C THR A 24 -3.57 8.13 4.85
N SER A 25 -4.14 8.54 3.72
CA SER A 25 -4.60 9.93 3.51
C SER A 25 -5.74 10.37 4.44
N LYS A 26 -6.54 9.42 4.95
CA LYS A 26 -7.61 9.69 5.93
C LYS A 26 -7.11 9.79 7.37
N LEU A 27 -5.98 9.16 7.68
CA LEU A 27 -5.51 8.98 9.06
C LEU A 27 -4.25 9.78 9.38
N SER A 28 -3.31 9.84 8.44
CA SER A 28 -2.04 10.54 8.59
C SER A 28 -2.21 12.02 8.23
N PRO A 29 -1.60 12.95 8.98
CA PRO A 29 -1.53 14.36 8.60
C PRO A 29 -0.60 14.61 7.40
N ILE A 30 0.21 13.62 7.00
CA ILE A 30 1.15 13.74 5.88
C ILE A 30 0.39 13.63 4.55
N LYS A 31 0.58 14.61 3.68
CA LYS A 31 -0.07 14.65 2.36
C LYS A 31 0.46 13.55 1.44
N THR A 32 -0.44 12.70 0.97
CA THR A 32 -0.19 11.70 -0.08
C THR A 32 0.18 12.35 -1.42
N ARG A 33 0.99 11.64 -2.21
CA ARG A 33 1.40 12.02 -3.59
C ARG A 33 0.86 11.04 -4.64
N GLY A 34 -0.13 10.22 -4.27
CA GLY A 34 -0.76 9.22 -5.11
C GLY A 34 0.09 7.97 -5.34
N VAL A 35 -0.51 6.99 -6.01
CA VAL A 35 0.16 5.74 -6.40
C VAL A 35 1.01 5.96 -7.65
N LYS A 36 2.26 5.50 -7.61
CA LYS A 36 3.21 5.61 -8.72
C LYS A 36 3.86 4.27 -9.02
N GLN A 37 4.13 4.02 -10.29
CA GLN A 37 4.93 2.88 -10.74
C GLN A 37 6.37 3.33 -10.94
N ALA A 38 7.32 2.53 -10.45
CA ALA A 38 8.74 2.75 -10.63
C ALA A 38 9.48 1.41 -10.57
N GLY A 39 10.60 1.31 -11.28
CA GLY A 39 11.43 0.11 -11.36
C GLY A 39 12.33 -0.09 -10.14
N PHE A 40 11.76 -0.10 -8.93
CA PHE A 40 12.52 -0.39 -7.73
C PHE A 40 12.88 -1.87 -7.64
N LEU A 41 14.14 -2.19 -7.35
CA LEU A 41 14.63 -3.57 -7.24
C LEU A 41 13.82 -4.40 -6.23
N VAL A 42 13.42 -3.80 -5.10
CA VAL A 42 12.61 -4.47 -4.06
C VAL A 42 11.21 -4.85 -4.54
N LEU A 43 10.72 -4.23 -5.61
CA LEU A 43 9.44 -4.54 -6.24
C LEU A 43 9.61 -5.40 -7.51
N TRP A 44 10.85 -5.72 -7.89
CA TRP A 44 11.15 -6.51 -9.05
C TRP A 44 11.15 -8.01 -8.70
N GLN A 45 10.68 -8.84 -9.63
CA GLN A 45 10.61 -10.31 -9.49
C GLN A 45 9.88 -10.82 -8.23
N THR A 46 8.87 -10.10 -7.76
CA THR A 46 8.04 -10.58 -6.66
C THR A 46 7.05 -11.65 -7.13
N SER A 47 6.97 -12.77 -6.40
CA SER A 47 6.03 -13.87 -6.68
C SER A 47 4.64 -13.63 -6.10
N MET A 48 4.34 -12.39 -5.71
CA MET A 48 3.13 -11.96 -5.02
C MET A 48 2.95 -10.44 -5.19
N PRO A 49 1.77 -9.87 -4.90
CA PRO A 49 1.58 -8.43 -4.89
C PRO A 49 2.56 -7.73 -3.93
N SER A 50 3.19 -6.65 -4.39
CA SER A 50 4.24 -5.95 -3.64
C SER A 50 4.15 -4.45 -3.85
N VAL A 51 4.33 -3.69 -2.77
CA VAL A 51 4.24 -2.22 -2.76
C VAL A 51 5.34 -1.63 -1.89
N LEU A 52 5.86 -0.46 -2.29
CA LEU A 52 6.74 0.36 -1.47
C LEU A 52 5.93 1.57 -1.00
N VAL A 53 5.92 1.81 0.31
CA VAL A 53 5.19 2.92 0.91
C VAL A 53 6.18 3.97 1.38
N GLU A 54 6.12 5.14 0.76
CA GLU A 54 6.83 6.32 1.24
C GLU A 54 5.97 6.99 2.33
N THR A 55 6.44 6.97 3.57
CA THR A 55 5.67 7.41 4.74
C THR A 55 5.72 8.92 4.99
N GLY A 56 6.62 9.63 4.29
CA GLY A 56 6.80 11.08 4.34
C GLY A 56 8.26 11.46 4.03
N PHE A 57 8.55 12.76 4.01
CA PHE A 57 9.91 13.25 3.71
C PHE A 57 10.61 13.72 4.97
N LEU A 58 11.70 13.06 5.38
CA LEU A 58 12.52 13.53 6.52
C LEU A 58 13.14 14.93 6.29
N THR A 59 13.30 15.33 5.03
CA THR A 59 13.77 16.67 4.64
C THR A 59 12.69 17.74 4.80
N ASN A 60 11.41 17.38 4.85
CA ASN A 60 10.31 18.29 5.14
C ASN A 60 10.12 18.41 6.67
N PRO A 61 10.25 19.61 7.27
CA PRO A 61 10.12 19.79 8.71
C PRO A 61 8.77 19.34 9.29
N THR A 62 7.68 19.59 8.57
CA THR A 62 6.31 19.24 8.98
C THR A 62 6.11 17.72 9.00
N ASP A 63 6.54 17.03 7.94
CA ASP A 63 6.48 15.57 7.87
C ASP A 63 7.37 14.95 8.96
N ARG A 64 8.59 15.48 9.15
CA ARG A 64 9.54 14.99 10.15
C ARG A 64 8.96 14.98 11.56
N ILE A 65 8.19 16.00 11.95
CA ILE A 65 7.55 16.05 13.28
C ILE A 65 6.58 14.87 13.44
N SER A 66 5.77 14.61 12.43
CA SER A 66 4.82 13.48 12.43
C SER A 66 5.52 12.12 12.38
N LEU A 67 6.58 11.99 11.57
CA LEU A 67 7.36 10.75 11.45
C LEU A 67 8.12 10.40 12.75
N LYS A 68 8.47 11.40 13.56
CA LYS A 68 9.13 11.20 14.85
C LYS A 68 8.17 10.97 16.02
N SER A 69 6.88 11.28 15.86
CA SER A 69 5.90 11.15 16.94
C SER A 69 5.27 9.75 16.97
N ASN A 70 4.98 9.25 18.17
CA ASN A 70 4.30 7.96 18.33
C ASN A 70 2.92 7.98 17.67
N ASP A 71 2.16 9.08 17.82
CA ASP A 71 0.85 9.25 17.19
C ASP A 71 0.92 9.22 15.66
N GLY A 72 1.89 9.92 15.06
CA GLY A 72 2.07 9.93 13.60
C GLY A 72 2.46 8.56 13.05
N GLN A 73 3.41 7.87 13.71
CA GLN A 73 3.77 6.49 13.36
C GLN A 73 2.58 5.54 13.49
N GLN A 74 1.79 5.66 14.56
CA GLN A 74 0.62 4.81 14.80
C GLN A 74 -0.48 5.04 13.76
N LYS A 75 -0.73 6.28 13.34
CA LYS A 75 -1.68 6.61 12.27
C LYS A 75 -1.27 6.01 10.93
N ILE A 76 0.00 6.08 10.57
CA ILE A 76 0.54 5.48 9.34
C ILE A 76 0.41 3.96 9.40
N ALA A 77 0.86 3.33 10.50
CA ALA A 77 0.77 1.90 10.71
C ALA A 77 -0.68 1.40 10.65
N LEU A 78 -1.61 2.12 11.30
CA LEU A 78 -3.04 1.81 11.28
C LEU A 78 -3.63 1.92 9.87
N GLY A 79 -3.21 2.90 9.08
CA GLY A 79 -3.64 3.04 7.68
C GLY A 79 -3.20 1.86 6.82
N ILE A 80 -1.92 1.46 6.93
CA ILE A 80 -1.37 0.29 6.23
C ILE A 80 -2.11 -0.99 6.68
N PHE A 81 -2.28 -1.17 7.99
CA PHE A 81 -2.98 -2.33 8.55
C PHE A 81 -4.42 -2.45 8.01
N LYS A 82 -5.20 -1.37 8.07
CA LYS A 82 -6.57 -1.36 7.56
C LYS A 82 -6.61 -1.70 6.08
N ALA A 83 -5.71 -1.12 5.28
CA ALA A 83 -5.65 -1.41 3.84
C ALA A 83 -5.30 -2.88 3.54
N VAL A 84 -4.34 -3.47 4.26
CA VAL A 84 -3.96 -4.89 4.09
C VAL A 84 -5.11 -5.81 4.50
N ARG A 85 -5.79 -5.52 5.62
CA ARG A 85 -6.98 -6.25 6.06
C ARG A 85 -8.09 -6.18 5.00
N ASP A 86 -8.41 -4.97 4.53
CA ASP A 86 -9.47 -4.77 3.54
C ASP A 86 -9.14 -5.47 2.22
N TYR A 87 -7.87 -5.42 1.80
CA TYR A 87 -7.36 -6.15 0.64
C TYR A 87 -7.55 -7.66 0.79
N LYS A 88 -7.10 -8.24 1.92
CA LYS A 88 -7.27 -9.66 2.22
C LYS A 88 -8.73 -10.08 2.21
N ASN A 89 -9.60 -9.36 2.90
CA ASN A 89 -11.04 -9.64 2.92
C ASN A 89 -11.63 -9.63 1.51
N SER A 90 -11.19 -8.70 0.65
CA SER A 90 -11.64 -8.65 -0.74
C SER A 90 -11.24 -9.89 -1.54
N LEU A 91 -10.08 -10.49 -1.26
CA LEU A 91 -9.65 -11.74 -1.90
C LEU A 91 -10.48 -12.93 -1.41
N GLU A 92 -10.74 -13.02 -0.11
CA GLU A 92 -11.55 -14.09 0.48
C GLU A 92 -12.99 -14.09 -0.06
N LEU A 93 -13.58 -12.91 -0.22
CA LEU A 93 -14.90 -12.75 -0.84
C LEU A 93 -14.91 -13.18 -2.31
N LEU A 94 -13.90 -12.80 -3.09
CA LEU A 94 -13.78 -13.21 -4.49
C LEU A 94 -13.63 -14.73 -4.62
N ASN A 95 -12.81 -15.34 -3.77
CA ASN A 95 -12.63 -16.80 -3.76
C ASN A 95 -13.93 -17.52 -3.37
N SER A 96 -14.68 -16.98 -2.40
CA SER A 96 -15.98 -17.53 -1.98
C SER A 96 -17.07 -17.40 -3.05
N ALA A 97 -17.00 -16.34 -3.88
CA ALA A 97 -17.92 -16.13 -5.00
C ALA A 97 -17.61 -17.03 -6.20
N ASN A 98 -16.33 -17.34 -6.45
CA ASN A 98 -15.88 -18.22 -7.54
C ASN A 98 -15.92 -19.72 -7.17
N GLY A 99 -16.08 -20.05 -5.89
CA GLY A 99 -16.24 -21.41 -5.38
C GLY A 99 -17.70 -21.89 -5.32
N LYS A 100 -18.63 -21.14 -5.93
CA LYS A 100 -20.02 -21.54 -6.19
C LYS A 100 -20.24 -21.70 -7.68
#